data_AF-A0A973EWA7-F1
#
_entry.id   AF-A0A973EWA7-F1
#
_cell.length_a   1.000
_cell.length_b   1.000
_cell.length_c   1.000
_cell.angle_alpha   90.00
_cell.angle_beta   90.00
_cell.angle_gamma   90.00
#
_symmetry.space_group_name_H-M   'P 1'
#
loop_
_entity.id
_entity.type
_entity.pdbx_description
1 polymer ?
#
loop_
_entity_poly.entity_id
_entity_poly.type
_entity_poly.pdbx_seq_one_letter_code
_entity_poly.pdbx_strand_id
1 'polypeptide(L)' 'RSAICAVMLYDAKLSQEFASKLLEEDIYVIGFSYPVVPKNQARIRVQLSAAHKKEHLDKAIEAFARIGKSMGVIK' A
#
# COMPACT_ATOMS: atom_id res chain seq x y z
N ARG A 1 17.74 8.94 4.94
CA ARG A 1 16.70 8.56 3.95
C ARG A 1 16.55 7.04 4.03
N SER A 2 15.33 6.52 4.05
CA SER A 2 15.03 5.09 4.28
C SER A 2 14.47 4.45 3.00
N ALA A 3 14.57 3.12 2.86
CA ALA A 3 13.96 2.33 1.79
C ALA A 3 12.47 2.01 2.04
N ILE A 4 11.86 2.67 3.01
CA ILE A 4 10.45 2.51 3.39
C ILE A 4 9.64 3.68 2.81
N CYS A 5 8.60 3.35 2.06
CA CYS A 5 7.57 4.30 1.62
C CYS A 5 6.26 4.01 2.36
N ALA A 6 5.76 4.99 3.10
CA ALA A 6 4.50 4.86 3.83
C ALA A 6 3.36 5.49 3.03
N VAL A 7 2.34 4.71 2.69
CA VAL A 7 1.12 5.17 2.03
C VAL A 7 0.04 5.34 3.08
N MET A 8 -0.30 6.58 3.40
CA MET A 8 -1.26 6.91 4.44
C MET A 8 -2.69 6.76 3.93
N LEU A 9 -3.49 5.93 4.62
CA LEU A 9 -4.91 5.74 4.32
C LEU A 9 -5.81 6.21 5.46
N TYR A 10 -5.25 6.42 6.66
CA TYR A 10 -5.88 6.95 7.88
C TYR A 10 -7.07 6.14 8.42
N ASP A 11 -7.61 5.20 7.66
CA ASP A 11 -8.67 4.28 8.08
C ASP A 11 -8.19 2.81 8.05
N ALA A 12 -8.50 2.07 9.11
CA ALA A 12 -8.02 0.71 9.30
C ALA A 12 -8.66 -0.29 8.32
N LYS A 13 -9.97 -0.15 8.07
CA LYS A 13 -10.71 -1.03 7.17
C LYS A 13 -10.27 -0.79 5.73
N LEU A 14 -10.20 0.49 5.32
CA LEU A 14 -9.66 0.91 4.04
C LEU A 14 -8.25 0.36 3.81
N SER A 15 -7.37 0.43 4.82
CA SER A 15 -6.01 -0.09 4.69
C SER A 15 -5.93 -1.61 4.51
N GLN A 16 -6.82 -2.38 5.14
CA GLN A 16 -6.86 -3.83 4.94
C GLN A 16 -7.45 -4.19 3.57
N GLU A 17 -8.56 -3.58 3.18
CA GLU A 17 -9.20 -3.82 1.89
C GLU A 17 -8.27 -3.46 0.72
N PHE A 18 -7.54 -2.35 0.83
CA PHE A 18 -6.56 -1.95 -0.16
C PHE A 18 -5.41 -2.97 -0.27
N ALA A 19 -4.92 -3.49 0.85
CA ALA A 19 -3.89 -4.52 0.87
C ALA A 19 -4.38 -5.84 0.27
N SER A 20 -5.63 -6.26 0.55
CA SER A 20 -6.25 -7.44 -0.06
C SER A 20 -6.37 -7.30 -1.58
N LYS A 21 -6.79 -6.14 -2.08
CA LYS A 21 -6.89 -5.89 -3.52
C LYS A 21 -5.53 -5.87 -4.22
N LEU A 22 -4.49 -5.36 -3.56
CA LEU A 22 -3.14 -5.45 -4.10
C LEU A 22 -2.64 -6.90 -4.13
N LEU A 23 -3.00 -7.71 -3.15
CA LEU A 23 -2.67 -9.13 -3.13
C LEU A 23 -3.32 -9.89 -4.29
N GLU A 24 -4.55 -9.52 -4.68
CA GLU A 24 -5.23 -10.05 -5.88
C GLU A 24 -4.50 -9.69 -7.19
N GLU A 25 -3.70 -8.62 -7.20
CA GLU A 25 -2.84 -8.19 -8.32
C GLU A 25 -1.39 -8.75 -8.22
N ASP A 26 -1.19 -9.78 -7.40
CA ASP A 26 0.11 -10.39 -7.04
C ASP A 26 1.10 -9.44 -6.35
N ILE A 27 0.61 -8.40 -5.67
CA ILE A 27 1.44 -7.43 -4.95
C ILE A 27 1.19 -7.58 -3.45
N TYR A 28 2.09 -8.31 -2.79
CA TYR A 28 1.99 -8.52 -1.35
C TYR A 28 2.45 -7.28 -0.58
N VAL A 29 1.51 -6.65 0.14
CA VAL A 29 1.78 -5.55 1.06
C VAL A 29 1.03 -5.75 2.37
N ILE A 30 1.51 -5.09 3.42
CA ILE A 30 0.89 -5.15 4.75
C ILE A 30 0.35 -3.77 5.11
N GLY A 31 -0.95 -3.72 5.40
CA GLY A 31 -1.61 -2.59 6.05
C GLY A 31 -1.35 -2.63 7.56
N PHE A 32 -0.80 -1.55 8.10
CA PHE A 32 -0.64 -1.36 9.53
C PHE A 32 -1.82 -0.56 10.09
N SER A 33 -2.42 -1.10 11.15
CA SER A 33 -3.47 -0.45 11.94
C SER A 33 -3.15 -0.58 13.43
N TYR A 34 -4.00 -0.01 14.29
CA TYR A 34 -3.93 -0.22 15.73
C TYR A 34 -3.92 -1.74 16.05
N PRO A 35 -3.09 -2.22 17.00
CA PRO A 35 -2.25 -1.47 17.96
C PRO A 35 -0.84 -1.09 17.45
N VAL A 36 -0.46 -1.49 16.24
CA VAL A 36 0.90 -1.27 15.71
C VAL A 36 1.16 0.20 15.36
N VAL A 37 0.12 0.91 14.94
CA VAL A 37 0.14 2.37 14.71
C VAL A 37 -1.00 3.03 15.49
N PRO A 38 -0.89 4.33 15.82
CA PRO A 38 -1.97 5.04 16.49
C PRO A 38 -3.31 4.93 15.73
N LYS A 39 -4.42 5.03 16.46
CA LYS A 39 -5.75 5.07 15.86
C LYS A 39 -5.81 6.20 14.82
N ASN A 40 -6.56 5.97 13.74
CA ASN A 40 -6.70 6.89 12.61
C ASN A 40 -5.38 7.19 11.86
N GLN A 41 -4.31 6.43 12.07
CA GLN A 41 -3.05 6.55 11.32
C GLN A 41 -2.72 5.27 10.54
N ALA A 42 -3.75 4.56 10.10
CA ALA A 42 -3.57 3.36 9.32
C ALA A 42 -2.83 3.66 8.00
N ARG A 43 -1.89 2.78 7.63
CA ARG A 43 -1.00 2.99 6.48
C ARG A 43 -0.48 1.68 5.92
N ILE A 44 -0.24 1.65 4.61
CA ILE A 44 0.48 0.56 3.97
C ILE A 44 1.98 0.88 3.98
N ARG A 45 2.81 -0.08 4.38
CA ARG A 45 4.28 0.07 4.34
C ARG A 45 4.86 -0.66 3.13
N VAL A 46 5.33 0.11 2.16
CA VAL A 46 6.07 -0.40 1.01
C VAL A 46 7.55 -0.43 1.36
N GLN A 47 8.19 -1.58 1.14
CA GLN A 47 9.61 -1.78 1.42
C GLN A 47 10.32 -2.11 0.12
N LEU A 48 11.23 -1.23 -0.29
CA LEU A 48 11.99 -1.41 -1.52
C LEU A 48 13.22 -2.27 -1.22
N SER A 49 13.42 -3.30 -2.04
CA SER A 49 14.62 -4.14 -2.04
C SER A 49 15.38 -3.93 -3.35
N ALA A 50 16.71 -4.02 -3.30
CA ALA A 50 17.59 -3.96 -4.46
C ALA A 50 17.32 -5.08 -5.49
N ALA A 51 16.63 -6.15 -5.08
CA ALA A 51 16.21 -7.23 -5.97
C ALA A 51 15.03 -6.86 -6.90
N HIS A 52 14.33 -5.74 -6.66
CA HIS A 52 13.25 -5.31 -7.53
C HIS A 52 13.79 -4.74 -8.84
N LYS A 53 13.24 -5.22 -9.95
CA LYS A 53 13.46 -4.65 -11.28
C LYS A 53 12.49 -3.50 -11.50
N LYS A 54 12.79 -2.64 -12.48
CA LYS A 54 11.94 -1.50 -12.86
C LYS A 54 10.51 -1.96 -13.19
N GLU A 55 10.36 -3.06 -13.91
CA GLU A 55 9.07 -3.67 -14.26
C GLU A 55 8.22 -4.03 -13.04
N HIS A 56 8.84 -4.49 -11.93
CA HIS A 56 8.12 -4.78 -10.69
C HIS A 56 7.59 -3.49 -10.05
N LEU A 57 8.37 -2.41 -10.13
CA LEU A 57 7.97 -1.10 -9.60
C LEU A 57 6.85 -0.50 -10.44
N ASP A 58 6.95 -0.60 -11.76
CA ASP A 58 5.93 -0.11 -12.69
C ASP A 58 4.60 -0.85 -12.47
N LYS A 59 4.62 -2.19 -12.37
CA LYS A 59 3.43 -3.00 -12.01
C LYS A 59 2.82 -2.55 -10.68
N ALA A 60 3.66 -2.35 -9.65
CA ALA A 60 3.18 -1.90 -8.35
C ALA A 60 2.53 -0.51 -8.43
N ILE A 61 3.18 0.46 -9.07
CA ILE A 61 2.68 1.82 -9.21
C ILE A 61 1.32 1.83 -9.94
N GLU A 62 1.21 1.09 -11.03
CA GLU A 62 -0.05 0.99 -11.80
C GLU A 62 -1.18 0.38 -10.98
N ALA A 63 -0.92 -0.70 -10.24
CA ALA A 63 -1.91 -1.34 -9.39
C ALA A 63 -2.35 -0.42 -8.24
N PHE A 64 -1.40 0.24 -7.56
CA PHE A 64 -1.71 1.23 -6.52
C PHE A 64 -2.56 2.39 -7.06
N ALA A 65 -2.23 2.91 -8.25
CA ALA A 65 -2.99 3.98 -8.88
C ALA A 65 -4.41 3.53 -9.28
N ARG A 66 -4.54 2.33 -9.86
CA ARG A 66 -5.83 1.76 -10.28
C ARG A 66 -6.75 1.52 -9.09
N ILE A 67 -6.27 0.82 -8.06
CA ILE A 67 -7.03 0.52 -6.84
C ILE A 67 -7.34 1.82 -6.09
N GLY A 68 -6.37 2.72 -5.97
CA GLY A 68 -6.58 4.01 -5.30
C GLY A 68 -7.66 4.86 -5.96
N LYS A 69 -7.76 4.85 -7.30
CA LYS A 69 -8.87 5.48 -8.03
C LYS A 69 -10.19 4.75 -7.81
N SER A 70 -10.19 3.41 -7.88
CA SER A 70 -11.42 2.62 -7.70
C SER A 70 -12.02 2.77 -6.29
N MET A 71 -11.17 2.95 -5.28
CA MET A 71 -11.57 3.12 -3.88
C MET A 71 -11.78 4.59 -3.49
N GLY A 72 -11.62 5.53 -4.43
CA GLY A 72 -11.80 6.97 -4.17
C GLY A 72 -10.73 7.62 -3.28
N VAL A 73 -9.60 6.94 -3.09
CA VAL A 73 -8.44 7.45 -2.32
C VAL A 73 -7.65 8.47 -3.14
N ILE A 74 -7.52 8.21 -4.44
CA ILE A 74 -6.84 9.09 -5.40
C ILE A 74 -7.91 9.71 -6.31
N LYS A 75 -7.94 11.04 -6.38
CA LYS A 75 -8.84 11.81 -7.26
C LYS A 75 -8.14 12.19 -8.57
#